data_AF-A0A9E3ENQ8-F1
#
_entry.id   AF-A0A9E3ENQ8-F1
#
_cell.length_a   1.000
_cell.length_b   1.000
_cell.length_c   1.000
_cell.angle_alpha   90.00
_cell.angle_beta   90.00
_cell.angle_gamma   90.00
#
_symmetry.space_group_name_H-M   'P 1'
#
loop_
_entity.id
_entity.type
_entity.pdbx_description
1 polymer ?
#
loop_
_entity_poly.entity_id
_entity_poly.type
_entity_poly.pdbx_seq_one_letter_code
_entity_poly.pdbx_strand_id
1 'polypeptide(L)'
;GNPQYIEQPRLLVSAPVQRMLLAPRSGYVASIHAERIGFTSMTLGAGRFKKGEPIDARTGLVLQAKIGDYLHAGEPLIEVHARNDAEVDAVRNDLLNSYTWNDTFIAPEPLIVDIIHP
;
A
#
# COMPACT_ATOMS: atom_id res chain seq x y z
N GLY A 1 2.04 -13.50 23.55
CA GLY A 1 2.32 -12.14 23.05
C GLY A 1 2.56 -11.21 24.23
N ASN A 2 3.24 -10.08 24.01
CA ASN A 2 3.45 -9.05 25.05
C ASN A 2 2.34 -7.97 24.95
N PRO A 3 1.49 -7.76 25.97
CA PRO A 3 0.42 -6.75 25.93
C PRO A 3 0.91 -5.31 25.72
N GLN A 4 2.16 -5.00 26.06
CA GLN A 4 2.72 -3.65 25.88
C GLN A 4 2.71 -3.18 24.42
N TYR A 5 2.70 -4.10 23.44
CA TYR A 5 2.60 -3.74 22.02
C TYR A 5 1.25 -3.08 21.66
N ILE A 6 0.20 -3.31 22.44
CA ILE A 6 -1.12 -2.69 22.22
C ILE A 6 -1.05 -1.21 22.62
N GLU A 7 -0.53 -0.94 23.83
CA GLU A 7 -0.41 0.41 24.38
C GLU A 7 0.73 1.21 23.72
N GLN A 8 1.76 0.53 23.22
CA GLN A 8 2.94 1.14 22.63
C GLN A 8 3.29 0.49 21.28
N PRO A 9 2.52 0.74 20.21
CA PRO A 9 2.76 0.13 18.89
C PRO A 9 4.13 0.45 18.29
N ARG A 10 4.77 1.54 18.73
CA ARG A 10 6.14 1.92 18.30
C ARG A 10 7.20 0.88 18.66
N LEU A 11 6.90 -0.03 19.59
CA LEU A 11 7.78 -1.16 19.91
C LEU A 11 7.83 -2.20 18.79
N LEU A 12 6.86 -2.20 17.86
CA LEU A 12 6.89 -3.06 16.68
C LEU A 12 8.11 -2.73 15.82
N VAL A 13 8.80 -3.78 15.38
CA VAL A 13 10.00 -3.61 14.55
C VAL A 13 9.58 -3.03 13.21
N SER A 14 10.25 -1.95 12.80
CA SER A 14 10.00 -1.28 11.53
C SER A 14 11.03 -1.71 10.47
N ALA A 15 10.66 -1.54 9.20
CA ALA A 15 11.59 -1.74 8.09
C ALA A 15 12.75 -0.73 8.16
N PRO A 16 13.98 -1.13 7.79
CA PRO A 16 15.12 -0.23 7.71
C PRO A 16 14.93 0.93 6.71
N VAL A 17 14.18 0.69 5.63
CA VAL A 17 13.85 1.70 4.63
C VAL A 17 12.35 1.93 4.62
N GLN A 18 11.97 3.20 4.76
CA GLN A 18 10.61 3.71 4.59
C GLN A 18 10.70 4.85 3.59
N ARG A 19 10.14 4.66 2.39
CA ARG A 19 10.26 5.62 1.29
C ARG A 19 8.90 5.97 0.73
N MET A 20 8.62 7.28 0.68
CA MET A 20 7.42 7.80 0.06
C MET A 20 7.54 7.79 -1.46
N LEU A 21 6.57 7.18 -2.13
CA LEU A 21 6.31 7.37 -3.56
C LEU A 21 5.24 8.45 -3.73
N LEU A 22 5.53 9.38 -4.62
CA LEU A 22 4.72 10.58 -4.83
C LEU A 22 3.83 10.42 -6.06
N ALA A 23 2.70 11.12 -6.06
CA ALA A 23 1.78 11.18 -7.18
C ALA A 23 2.50 11.71 -8.44
N PRO A 24 2.48 10.98 -9.56
CA PRO A 24 3.19 11.39 -10.77
C PRO A 24 2.48 12.52 -11.53
N ARG A 25 1.22 12.78 -11.20
CA ARG A 25 0.37 13.81 -11.81
C ARG A 25 -0.68 14.30 -10.80
N SER A 26 -1.29 15.43 -11.10
CA SER A 26 -2.49 15.88 -10.40
C SER A 26 -3.75 15.21 -10.96
N GLY A 27 -4.75 15.01 -10.10
CA GLY A 27 -6.05 14.45 -10.47
C GLY A 27 -6.70 13.67 -9.32
N TYR A 28 -7.88 13.11 -9.58
CA TYR A 28 -8.55 12.18 -8.67
C TYR A 28 -8.04 10.76 -8.87
N VAL A 29 -7.79 10.03 -7.79
CA VAL A 29 -7.53 8.59 -7.86
C VAL A 29 -8.80 7.88 -8.27
N ALA A 30 -8.80 7.30 -9.47
CA ALA A 30 -9.98 6.68 -10.07
C ALA A 30 -10.12 5.21 -9.67
N SER A 31 -9.01 4.48 -9.58
CA SER A 31 -8.98 3.10 -9.11
C SER A 31 -7.60 2.71 -8.59
N ILE A 32 -7.57 1.65 -7.77
CA ILE A 32 -6.35 1.04 -7.24
C ILE A 32 -6.43 -0.46 -7.51
N HIS A 33 -5.47 -1.01 -8.26
CA HIS A 33 -5.41 -2.42 -8.61
C HIS A 33 -4.94 -3.26 -7.40
N ALA A 34 -5.90 -3.65 -6.55
CA ALA A 34 -5.62 -4.33 -5.28
C ALA A 34 -4.75 -5.59 -5.41
N GLU A 35 -4.99 -6.43 -6.43
CA GLU A 35 -4.19 -7.64 -6.65
C GLU A 35 -2.71 -7.32 -6.94
N ARG A 36 -2.43 -6.34 -7.81
CA ARG A 36 -1.06 -5.90 -8.12
C ARG A 36 -0.39 -5.34 -6.86
N ILE A 37 -1.09 -4.49 -6.09
CA ILE A 37 -0.61 -4.00 -4.79
C ILE A 37 -0.25 -5.15 -3.85
N GLY A 38 -1.12 -6.16 -3.75
CA GLY A 38 -0.88 -7.36 -2.94
C GLY A 38 0.37 -8.12 -3.36
N PHE A 39 0.51 -8.43 -4.65
CA PHE A 39 1.69 -9.13 -5.17
C PHE A 39 2.97 -8.32 -5.00
N THR A 40 2.93 -7.01 -5.24
CA THR A 40 4.07 -6.13 -5.01
C THR A 40 4.45 -6.05 -3.53
N SER A 41 3.48 -6.09 -2.62
CA SER A 41 3.79 -6.21 -1.19
C SER A 41 4.43 -7.57 -0.85
N MET A 42 4.07 -8.64 -1.55
CA MET A 42 4.69 -9.96 -1.37
C MET A 42 6.13 -10.01 -1.87
N THR A 43 6.49 -9.32 -2.96
CA THR A 43 7.89 -9.22 -3.41
C THR A 43 8.77 -8.50 -2.38
N LEU A 44 8.19 -7.54 -1.64
CA LEU A 44 8.82 -6.93 -0.46
C LEU A 44 8.89 -7.86 0.75
N GLY A 45 8.36 -9.09 0.71
CA GLY A 45 8.43 -10.07 1.80
C GLY A 45 7.29 -10.01 2.82
N ALA A 46 6.24 -9.20 2.57
CA ALA A 46 5.06 -9.12 3.45
C ALA A 46 4.13 -10.35 3.34
N GLY A 47 4.47 -11.32 2.50
CA GLY A 47 3.69 -12.54 2.29
C GLY A 47 4.54 -13.70 1.77
N ARG A 48 3.88 -14.81 1.46
CA ARG A 48 4.53 -16.07 1.06
C ARG A 48 4.15 -16.44 -0.36
N PHE A 49 5.12 -16.74 -1.22
CA PHE A 49 4.83 -17.32 -2.52
C PHE A 49 4.50 -18.81 -2.40
N LYS A 50 5.15 -19.49 -1.45
CA LYS A 50 4.91 -20.91 -1.16
C LYS A 50 4.69 -21.14 0.33
N LYS A 51 3.94 -22.19 0.64
CA LYS A 51 3.72 -22.64 2.03
C LYS A 51 5.07 -22.91 2.71
N GLY A 52 5.26 -22.35 3.90
CA GLY A 52 6.46 -22.56 4.71
C GLY A 52 7.58 -21.53 4.52
N GLU A 53 7.47 -20.63 3.54
CA GLU A 53 8.43 -19.53 3.39
C GLU A 53 8.36 -18.55 4.57
N PRO A 54 9.51 -18.00 5.03
CA PRO A 54 9.50 -16.93 6.01
C PRO A 54 8.88 -15.67 5.42
N ILE A 55 8.27 -14.86 6.28
CA ILE A 55 7.82 -13.50 5.95
C ILE A 55 8.66 -12.49 6.74
N ASP A 56 8.81 -11.29 6.21
CA ASP A 56 9.36 -10.15 6.94
C ASP A 56 8.20 -9.27 7.40
N ALA A 57 7.81 -9.37 8.67
CA ALA A 57 6.68 -8.63 9.24
C ALA A 57 6.90 -7.10 9.30
N ARG A 58 8.10 -6.63 8.94
CA ARG A 58 8.47 -5.22 8.94
C ARG A 58 8.17 -4.56 7.60
N THR A 59 8.09 -5.33 6.53
CA THR A 59 7.90 -4.83 5.16
C THR A 59 6.44 -4.79 4.76
N GLY A 60 6.13 -3.98 3.76
CA GLY A 60 4.77 -3.77 3.29
C GLY A 60 4.56 -2.40 2.68
N LEU A 61 3.30 -2.01 2.54
CA LEU A 61 2.87 -0.78 1.89
C LEU A 61 1.85 -0.06 2.78
N VAL A 62 1.98 1.26 2.89
CA VAL A 62 0.95 2.12 3.49
C VAL A 62 0.39 3.02 2.40
N LEU A 63 -0.86 2.79 2.02
CA LEU A 63 -1.55 3.54 0.97
C LEU A 63 -2.02 4.87 1.56
N GLN A 64 -1.40 5.97 1.14
CA GLN A 64 -1.70 7.32 1.64
C GLN A 64 -2.95 7.91 0.98
N ALA A 65 -3.19 7.58 -0.29
CA ALA A 65 -4.41 7.96 -1.00
C ALA A 65 -5.38 6.79 -1.24
N LYS A 66 -6.66 7.13 -1.32
CA LYS A 66 -7.80 6.26 -1.57
C LYS A 66 -8.52 6.69 -2.85
N ILE A 67 -9.42 5.83 -3.33
CA ILE A 67 -10.28 6.14 -4.48
C ILE A 67 -11.15 7.36 -4.13
N GLY A 68 -11.18 8.34 -5.04
CA GLY A 68 -11.90 9.60 -4.88
C GLY A 68 -11.07 10.73 -4.28
N ASP A 69 -9.88 10.46 -3.75
CA ASP A 69 -8.98 11.53 -3.27
C ASP A 69 -8.42 12.32 -4.46
N TYR A 70 -8.42 13.64 -4.34
CA TYR A 70 -7.67 14.51 -5.26
C TYR A 70 -6.25 14.69 -4.73
N LEU A 71 -5.27 14.44 -5.58
CA LEU A 71 -3.87 14.74 -5.29
C LEU A 71 -3.31 15.74 -6.30
N HIS A 72 -2.39 16.56 -5.83
CA HIS A 72 -1.45 17.30 -6.66
C HIS A 72 -0.22 16.43 -6.99
N ALA A 73 0.38 16.66 -8.16
CA ALA A 73 1.66 16.03 -8.50
C ALA A 73 2.71 16.32 -7.41
N GLY A 74 3.39 15.28 -6.95
CA GLY A 74 4.36 15.37 -5.85
C GLY A 74 3.79 15.13 -4.46
N GLU A 75 2.48 14.92 -4.29
CA GLU A 75 1.89 14.57 -2.99
C GLU A 75 2.07 13.07 -2.65
N PRO A 76 2.05 12.71 -1.35
CA PRO A 76 2.15 11.31 -0.89
C PRO A 76 1.11 10.38 -1.53
N LEU A 77 1.56 9.31 -2.18
CA LEU A 77 0.69 8.29 -2.77
C LEU A 77 0.75 6.97 -1.99
N ILE A 78 1.97 6.44 -1.79
CA ILE A 78 2.24 5.19 -1.09
C ILE A 78 3.56 5.31 -0.34
N GLU A 79 3.59 4.87 0.90
CA GLU A 79 4.84 4.66 1.63
C GLU A 79 5.25 3.19 1.57
N VAL A 80 6.49 2.95 1.14
CA VAL A 80 7.06 1.62 0.94
C VAL A 80 7.98 1.27 2.09
N HIS A 81 7.69 0.18 2.79
CA HIS A 81 8.50 -0.38 3.87
C HIS A 81 9.31 -1.56 3.29
N ALA A 82 10.64 -1.39 3.16
CA ALA A 82 11.53 -2.33 2.47
C ALA A 82 12.80 -2.65 3.28
N ARG A 83 13.51 -3.72 2.90
CA ARG A 83 14.77 -4.08 3.57
C ARG A 83 15.93 -3.16 3.17
N ASN A 84 15.88 -2.62 1.96
CA ASN A 84 16.90 -1.75 1.37
C ASN A 84 16.29 -0.90 0.24
N ASP A 85 17.05 0.10 -0.22
CA ASP A 85 16.59 1.03 -1.25
C ASP A 85 16.36 0.38 -2.62
N ALA A 86 17.15 -0.64 -2.97
CA ALA A 86 17.03 -1.33 -4.26
C ALA A 86 15.69 -2.05 -4.41
N GLU A 87 15.15 -2.60 -3.33
CA GLU A 87 13.80 -3.18 -3.32
C GLU A 87 12.72 -2.14 -3.59
N VAL A 88 12.87 -0.92 -3.06
CA VAL A 88 11.91 0.15 -3.35
C VAL A 88 11.93 0.52 -4.82
N ASP A 89 13.14 0.64 -5.40
CA ASP A 89 13.28 0.98 -6.80
C ASP A 89 12.77 -0.13 -7.72
N ALA A 90 12.93 -1.40 -7.33
CA ALA A 90 12.40 -2.55 -8.06
C ALA A 90 10.86 -2.56 -8.14
N VAL A 91 10.16 -2.10 -7.10
CA VAL A 91 8.69 -2.11 -7.04
C VAL A 91 8.03 -0.81 -7.48
N ARG A 92 8.79 0.28 -7.59
CA ARG A 92 8.28 1.64 -7.85
C ARG A 92 7.29 1.70 -9.00
N ASN A 93 7.67 1.16 -10.16
CA ASN A 93 6.85 1.28 -11.37
C ASN A 93 5.56 0.46 -11.26
N ASP A 94 5.62 -0.73 -10.68
CA ASP A 94 4.43 -1.57 -10.48
C ASP A 94 3.42 -0.89 -9.54
N LEU A 95 3.92 -0.26 -8.48
CA LEU A 95 3.10 0.51 -7.54
C LEU A 95 2.45 1.72 -8.20
N LEU A 96 3.21 2.54 -8.93
CA LEU A 96 2.66 3.71 -9.63
C LEU A 96 1.63 3.31 -10.68
N ASN A 97 1.91 2.24 -11.44
CA ASN A 97 1.01 1.70 -12.45
C ASN A 97 -0.17 0.91 -11.86
N SER A 98 -0.26 0.78 -10.54
CA SER A 98 -1.44 0.20 -9.86
C SER A 98 -2.55 1.25 -9.68
N TYR A 99 -2.28 2.53 -9.93
CA TYR A 99 -3.24 3.62 -9.79
C TYR A 99 -3.72 4.09 -11.15
N THR A 100 -5.00 4.37 -11.27
CA THR A 100 -5.56 5.13 -12.40
C THR A 100 -6.06 6.49 -11.93
N TRP A 101 -6.13 7.45 -12.85
CA TRP A 101 -6.39 8.85 -12.56
C TRP A 101 -7.52 9.39 -13.43
N ASN A 102 -8.37 10.23 -12.86
CA ASN A 102 -9.38 11.00 -13.59
C ASN A 102 -9.26 12.51 -13.28
N ASP A 103 -9.72 13.33 -14.21
CA ASP A 103 -9.78 14.79 -14.02
C ASP A 103 -11.05 15.23 -13.26
N THR A 104 -12.05 14.35 -13.17
CA THR A 104 -13.29 14.56 -12.43
C THR A 104 -13.39 13.62 -11.24
N PHE A 105 -14.10 14.08 -10.20
CA PHE A 105 -14.33 13.29 -8.99
C PHE A 105 -15.08 12.00 -9.29
N ILE A 106 -14.65 10.91 -8.66
CA ILE A 106 -15.35 9.62 -8.63
C ILE A 106 -15.69 9.31 -7.18
N ALA A 107 -16.97 9.06 -6.91
CA ALA A 107 -17.39 8.57 -5.61
C ALA A 107 -16.90 7.12 -5.42
N PRO A 108 -16.25 6.77 -4.30
CA PRO A 108 -15.91 5.39 -4.01
C PRO A 108 -17.19 4.54 -3.84
N GLU A 109 -17.10 3.27 -4.21
CA GLU A 109 -18.20 2.32 -4.00
C GLU A 109 -18.46 2.09 -2.49
N PRO A 110 -19.71 1.77 -2.11
CA PRO A 110 -20.02 1.41 -0.73
C PRO A 110 -19.18 0.23 -0.25
N LEU A 111 -18.63 0.33 0.96
CA LEU A 111 -17.84 -0.76 1.57
C LEU A 111 -18.69 -2.02 1.82
N ILE A 112 -19.96 -1.83 2.17
CA ILE A 112 -20.95 -2.91 2.34
C ILE A 112 -21.94 -2.77 1.20
N VAL A 113 -21.86 -3.68 0.23
CA VAL A 113 -22.74 -3.68 -0.94
C VAL A 113 -24.09 -4.31 -0.60
N ASP A 114 -24.08 -5.41 0.14
CA ASP A 114 -25.29 -6.15 0.52
C ASP A 114 -25.04 -7.02 1.77
N ILE A 115 -26.11 -7.43 2.45
CA ILE A 115 -26.10 -8.37 3.58
C ILE A 115 -26.97 -9.57 3.21
N ILE A 116 -26.35 -10.72 2.99
CA ILE A 116 -27.04 -11.94 2.59
C ILE A 116 -27.68 -12.59 3.83
N HIS A 117 -29.02 -12.63 3.85
CA HIS A 117 -29.80 -13.35 4.85
C HIS A 117 -30.02 -14.81 4.43
N PRO A 118 -30.10 -15.75 5.39
CA PRO A 118 -30.33 -17.18 5.12
C PRO A 118 -31.69 -17.47 4.49
#